data_AF-A0A7W7ZNE4-F1
#
_entry.id   AF-A0A7W7ZNE4-F1
#
_cell.length_a   1.000
_cell.length_b   1.000
_cell.length_c   1.000
_cell.angle_alpha   90.00
_cell.angle_beta   90.00
_cell.angle_gamma   90.00
#
_symmetry.space_group_name_H-M   'P 1'
#
loop_
_entity.id
_entity.type
_entity.pdbx_description
1 polymer ?
#
loop_
_entity_poly.entity_id
_entity_poly.type
_entity_poly.pdbx_seq_one_letter_code
_entity_poly.pdbx_strand_id
1 'polypeptide(L)'
;MRYKLALSLSTAVLFLTTTAAASAQTTTGTIGFHLLLGDGSAEETLTLNGGNYTDLIMSNMIAGVMYGHLVQEYAAVPGIQFNKDYLYGSIMAQLLQENIATEDYESSSSLIDPSSDQQAVMDEGQGGPYQINNYAVDLVAGSYAPAGHSLINYIAVQKNIGYTMANAATQYSKVTPPSFNNKYYGPMLPAFFHYNDMVALNVTGKGQYGWTTPWEPEYDEALANFVTLPNSFLDVILNAAYNQGYYGTLVPQYSTEGATATESTVASVNSYSSVWGNSNTYAQYPYQVHYYLDQMYDNPVPTTSPSTVVTPTNHIIFSVGTLEGVFSDVFQTLAHSNGTSAAQFFTAAQAQTAFNSALSQHGVSSSASLDLSNASNRATIFAVIDSAIGNLESTVGMKFNATTTSQL
;
A
#
# COMPACT_ATOMS: atom_id res chain seq x y z
N MET A 1 34.55 -47.81 31.88
CA MET A 1 33.91 -46.48 31.87
C MET A 1 33.12 -46.34 30.58
N ARG A 2 31.79 -46.46 30.65
CA ARG A 2 30.87 -46.26 29.53
C ARG A 2 30.10 -44.97 29.80
N TYR A 3 30.35 -43.92 29.02
CA TYR A 3 29.58 -42.67 29.10
C TYR A 3 28.27 -42.86 28.33
N LYS A 4 27.14 -42.77 29.05
CA LYS A 4 25.79 -42.69 28.49
C LYS A 4 25.56 -41.25 28.03
N LEU A 5 25.31 -41.08 26.73
CA LEU A 5 24.79 -39.84 26.15
C LEU A 5 23.29 -39.77 26.47
N ALA A 6 22.88 -38.80 27.28
CA ALA A 6 21.47 -38.51 27.54
C ALA A 6 20.94 -37.62 26.42
N LEU A 7 20.03 -38.17 25.62
CA LEU A 7 19.31 -37.44 24.57
C LEU A 7 18.17 -36.65 25.22
N SER A 8 18.26 -35.33 25.18
CA SER A 8 17.18 -34.42 25.58
C SER A 8 16.13 -34.40 24.46
N LEU A 9 14.97 -35.03 24.67
CA LEU A 9 13.78 -34.79 23.85
C LEU A 9 13.14 -33.48 24.33
N SER A 10 13.22 -32.42 23.53
CA SER A 10 12.39 -31.24 23.74
C SER A 10 10.97 -31.54 23.25
N THR A 11 10.03 -31.66 24.18
CA THR A 11 8.61 -31.75 23.87
C THR A 11 8.15 -30.37 23.38
N ALA A 12 7.90 -30.25 22.08
CA ALA A 12 7.20 -29.09 21.53
C ALA A 12 5.76 -29.10 22.06
N VAL A 13 5.41 -28.11 22.87
CA VAL A 13 4.02 -27.88 23.31
C VAL A 13 3.29 -27.25 22.14
N LEU A 14 2.52 -28.07 21.42
CA LEU A 14 1.55 -27.59 20.43
C LEU A 14 0.40 -26.94 21.20
N PHE A 15 0.34 -25.61 21.22
CA PHE A 15 -0.87 -24.91 21.66
C PHE A 15 -1.93 -25.07 20.57
N LEU A 16 -2.84 -26.04 20.74
CA LEU A 16 -4.11 -26.01 20.01
C LEU A 16 -4.95 -24.87 20.59
N THR A 17 -4.92 -23.71 19.95
CA THR A 17 -5.98 -22.72 20.11
C THR A 17 -7.24 -23.27 19.47
N THR A 18 -8.19 -23.69 20.31
CA THR A 18 -9.54 -24.02 19.86
C THR A 18 -10.19 -22.74 19.34
N THR A 19 -10.27 -22.58 18.02
CA THR A 19 -11.08 -21.53 17.38
C THR A 19 -12.54 -21.78 17.72
N ALA A 20 -13.12 -20.88 18.54
CA ALA A 20 -14.56 -20.84 18.75
C ALA A 20 -15.26 -20.69 17.40
N ALA A 21 -16.39 -21.37 17.21
CA ALA A 21 -17.21 -21.22 16.02
C ALA A 21 -17.58 -19.73 15.86
N ALA A 22 -17.17 -19.13 14.74
CA ALA A 22 -17.47 -17.74 14.42
C ALA A 22 -19.00 -17.58 14.35
N SER A 23 -19.57 -16.83 15.30
CA SER A 23 -20.81 -16.10 15.02
C SER A 23 -20.57 -15.28 13.76
N ALA A 24 -21.53 -15.22 12.83
CA ALA A 24 -21.42 -14.40 11.63
C ALA A 24 -21.23 -12.93 12.04
N GLN A 25 -19.98 -12.51 12.19
CA GLN A 25 -19.63 -11.12 12.40
C GLN A 25 -19.89 -10.40 11.08
N THR A 26 -20.54 -9.25 11.17
CA THR A 26 -20.84 -8.40 10.02
C THR A 26 -19.97 -7.17 10.08
N THR A 27 -19.55 -6.67 8.91
CA THR A 27 -18.87 -5.38 8.83
C THR A 27 -19.79 -4.26 9.34
N THR A 28 -19.31 -3.47 10.29
CA THR A 28 -20.05 -2.38 10.95
C THR A 28 -19.16 -1.18 11.24
N GLY A 29 -19.77 0.00 11.32
CA GLY A 29 -19.08 1.22 11.72
C GLY A 29 -19.09 2.30 10.65
N THR A 30 -18.23 3.30 10.86
CA THR A 30 -18.20 4.53 10.09
C THR A 30 -16.76 5.05 10.01
N ILE A 31 -16.34 5.45 8.80
CA ILE A 31 -15.04 6.12 8.57
C ILE A 31 -15.34 7.50 8.01
N GLY A 32 -14.92 8.54 8.71
CA GLY A 32 -14.96 9.91 8.21
C GLY A 32 -13.68 10.27 7.47
N PHE A 33 -13.79 10.94 6.33
CA PHE A 33 -12.66 11.38 5.51
C PHE A 33 -12.86 12.77 4.91
N HIS A 34 -11.84 13.27 4.21
CA HIS A 34 -11.69 14.68 3.82
C HIS A 34 -11.87 15.63 5.01
N LEU A 35 -10.82 15.74 5.82
CA LEU A 35 -10.78 16.65 6.98
C LEU A 35 -9.38 17.21 7.19
N LEU A 36 -9.29 18.42 7.73
CA LEU A 36 -8.03 18.96 8.24
C LEU A 36 -7.91 18.67 9.73
N LEU A 37 -6.79 18.08 10.16
CA LEU A 37 -6.58 17.78 11.57
C LEU A 37 -6.46 19.08 12.37
N GLY A 38 -7.39 19.30 13.28
CA GLY A 38 -7.49 20.54 14.06
C GLY A 38 -8.31 21.65 13.42
N ASP A 39 -8.94 21.40 12.28
CA ASP A 39 -9.85 22.34 11.63
C ASP A 39 -11.04 21.60 10.99
N GLY A 40 -12.16 21.55 11.72
CA GLY A 40 -13.43 21.02 11.22
C GLY A 40 -13.70 19.54 11.52
N SER A 41 -14.73 19.02 10.86
CA SER A 41 -15.16 17.62 10.88
C SER A 41 -14.97 17.00 9.51
N ALA A 42 -15.00 15.67 9.42
CA ALA A 42 -15.08 14.96 8.14
C ALA A 42 -16.18 15.54 7.24
N GLU A 43 -15.83 15.80 5.99
CA GLU A 43 -16.76 16.25 4.95
C GLU A 43 -17.56 15.07 4.39
N GLU A 44 -16.94 13.90 4.31
CA GLU A 44 -17.50 12.69 3.71
C GLU A 44 -17.39 11.49 4.66
N THR A 45 -18.15 10.43 4.37
CA THR A 45 -18.27 9.28 5.28
C THR A 45 -18.58 7.97 4.58
N LEU A 46 -17.80 6.92 4.89
CA LEU A 46 -18.14 5.55 4.54
C LEU A 46 -18.98 4.90 5.66
N THR A 47 -20.20 4.48 5.33
CA THR A 47 -21.01 3.64 6.24
C THR A 47 -20.75 2.17 5.96
N LEU A 48 -20.08 1.48 6.89
CA LEU A 48 -19.58 0.12 6.69
C LEU A 48 -20.67 -0.97 6.81
N ASN A 49 -21.82 -0.61 7.38
CA ASN A 49 -22.94 -1.53 7.62
C ASN A 49 -23.43 -2.15 6.30
N GLY A 50 -23.63 -3.47 6.29
CA GLY A 50 -24.09 -4.19 5.10
C GLY A 50 -22.98 -4.58 4.12
N GLY A 51 -21.74 -4.16 4.37
CA GLY A 51 -20.55 -4.69 3.70
C GLY A 51 -20.28 -4.11 2.30
N ASN A 52 -20.94 -3.02 1.90
CA ASN A 52 -20.79 -2.42 0.57
C ASN A 52 -19.32 -2.16 0.21
N TYR A 53 -18.52 -1.62 1.13
CA TYR A 53 -17.13 -1.25 0.87
C TYR A 53 -16.12 -2.39 1.08
N THR A 54 -16.56 -3.60 1.44
CA THR A 54 -15.65 -4.64 1.95
C THR A 54 -14.66 -5.11 0.89
N ASP A 55 -15.10 -5.28 -0.35
CA ASP A 55 -14.24 -5.72 -1.47
C ASP A 55 -13.31 -4.59 -1.97
N LEU A 56 -13.76 -3.34 -1.91
CA LEU A 56 -12.92 -2.17 -2.15
C LEU A 56 -11.80 -2.07 -1.11
N ILE A 57 -12.13 -2.25 0.18
CA ILE A 57 -11.12 -2.26 1.24
C ILE A 57 -10.17 -3.44 1.07
N MET A 58 -10.66 -4.65 0.75
CA MET A 58 -9.81 -5.82 0.50
C MET A 58 -8.83 -5.59 -0.66
N SER A 59 -9.30 -5.09 -1.80
CA SER A 59 -8.45 -4.85 -2.97
C SER A 59 -7.36 -3.80 -2.69
N ASN A 60 -7.69 -2.73 -1.96
CA ASN A 60 -6.71 -1.73 -1.53
C ASN A 60 -5.71 -2.30 -0.51
N MET A 61 -6.14 -3.12 0.45
CA MET A 61 -5.24 -3.79 1.39
C MET A 61 -4.32 -4.80 0.68
N ILE A 62 -4.81 -5.51 -0.34
CA ILE A 62 -3.97 -6.40 -1.17
C ILE A 62 -2.89 -5.58 -1.89
N ALA A 63 -3.26 -4.44 -2.47
CA ALA A 63 -2.30 -3.55 -3.12
C ALA A 63 -1.29 -2.93 -2.14
N GLY A 64 -1.72 -2.54 -0.94
CA GLY A 64 -0.79 -2.03 0.07
C GLY A 64 0.15 -3.10 0.63
N VAL A 65 -0.30 -4.36 0.74
CA VAL A 65 0.61 -5.47 1.05
C VAL A 65 1.59 -5.70 -0.12
N MET A 66 1.16 -5.58 -1.38
CA MET A 66 2.07 -5.59 -2.54
C MET A 66 3.11 -4.46 -2.45
N TYR A 67 2.70 -3.24 -2.14
CA TYR A 67 3.62 -2.12 -1.93
C TYR A 67 4.68 -2.46 -0.87
N GLY A 68 4.23 -2.96 0.28
CA GLY A 68 5.10 -3.45 1.34
C GLY A 68 6.06 -4.56 0.92
N HIS A 69 5.57 -5.51 0.13
CA HIS A 69 6.35 -6.60 -0.44
C HIS A 69 7.49 -6.04 -1.30
N LEU A 70 7.17 -5.14 -2.24
CA LEU A 70 8.15 -4.50 -3.13
C LEU A 70 9.23 -3.74 -2.33
N VAL A 71 8.85 -3.02 -1.27
CA VAL A 71 9.80 -2.33 -0.37
C VAL A 71 10.73 -3.33 0.33
N GLN A 72 10.22 -4.44 0.84
CA GLN A 72 11.03 -5.49 1.48
C GLN A 72 11.99 -6.18 0.50
N GLU A 73 11.60 -6.29 -0.78
CA GLU A 73 12.44 -6.84 -1.85
C GLU A 73 13.50 -5.86 -2.37
N TYR A 74 13.48 -4.61 -1.94
CA TYR A 74 14.39 -3.61 -2.46
C TYR A 74 15.85 -3.90 -2.07
N ALA A 75 16.61 -4.39 -3.04
CA ALA A 75 17.95 -4.92 -2.81
C ALA A 75 18.97 -3.88 -2.31
N ALA A 76 18.73 -2.58 -2.51
CA ALA A 76 19.65 -1.55 -2.03
C ALA A 76 19.60 -1.38 -0.50
N VAL A 77 18.48 -1.76 0.15
CA VAL A 77 18.29 -1.64 1.62
C VAL A 77 17.61 -2.90 2.16
N PRO A 78 18.33 -4.04 2.20
CA PRO A 78 17.75 -5.31 2.65
C PRO A 78 17.37 -5.24 4.14
N GLY A 79 16.16 -5.70 4.46
CA GLY A 79 15.68 -5.80 5.84
C GLY A 79 15.19 -4.48 6.45
N ILE A 80 14.88 -3.49 5.61
CA ILE A 80 14.24 -2.24 6.03
C ILE A 80 13.00 -2.54 6.88
N GLN A 81 12.87 -1.88 8.03
CA GLN A 81 11.68 -1.99 8.89
C GLN A 81 10.82 -0.75 8.71
N PHE A 82 9.51 -0.92 8.81
CA PHE A 82 8.51 0.15 8.71
C PHE A 82 7.26 -0.27 9.49
N ASN A 83 6.37 0.69 9.78
CA ASN A 83 5.07 0.36 10.36
C ASN A 83 4.17 -0.30 9.30
N LYS A 84 3.86 -1.59 9.46
CA LYS A 84 3.03 -2.34 8.50
C LYS A 84 1.61 -1.83 8.43
N ASP A 85 1.03 -1.37 9.54
CA ASP A 85 -0.35 -0.87 9.55
C ASP A 85 -0.47 0.36 8.64
N TYR A 86 0.46 1.31 8.75
CA TYR A 86 0.43 2.53 7.94
C TYR A 86 0.93 2.30 6.50
N LEU A 87 2.00 1.53 6.30
CA LEU A 87 2.48 1.26 4.94
C LEU A 87 1.48 0.41 4.14
N TYR A 88 0.94 -0.68 4.73
CA TYR A 88 0.03 -1.57 4.00
C TYR A 88 -1.38 -1.00 3.90
N GLY A 89 -1.78 -0.12 4.83
CA GLY A 89 -3.04 0.60 4.73
C GLY A 89 -3.01 1.79 3.76
N SER A 90 -1.82 2.32 3.45
CA SER A 90 -1.64 3.59 2.73
C SER A 90 -2.46 3.69 1.44
N ILE A 91 -2.60 2.61 0.67
CA ILE A 91 -3.34 2.64 -0.59
C ILE A 91 -4.83 2.92 -0.37
N MET A 92 -5.46 2.28 0.63
CA MET A 92 -6.85 2.57 0.99
C MET A 92 -7.01 4.00 1.49
N ALA A 93 -6.07 4.45 2.32
CA ALA A 93 -6.13 5.77 2.91
C ALA A 93 -5.86 6.88 1.89
N GLN A 94 -4.99 6.66 0.92
CA GLN A 94 -4.74 7.56 -0.20
C GLN A 94 -5.98 7.67 -1.09
N LEU A 95 -6.74 6.58 -1.30
CA LEU A 95 -8.03 6.66 -1.98
C LEU A 95 -8.97 7.63 -1.26
N LEU A 96 -9.07 7.53 0.06
CA LEU A 96 -9.92 8.42 0.88
C LEU A 96 -9.37 9.85 1.02
N GLN A 97 -8.11 10.07 0.68
CA GLN A 97 -7.52 11.40 0.68
C GLN A 97 -7.77 12.14 -0.65
N GLU A 98 -7.70 11.41 -1.76
CA GLU A 98 -7.61 11.98 -3.11
C GLU A 98 -8.89 11.85 -3.94
N ASN A 99 -9.65 10.77 -3.75
CA ASN A 99 -10.78 10.50 -4.60
C ASN A 99 -11.99 11.32 -4.18
N ILE A 100 -12.62 11.95 -5.16
CA ILE A 100 -13.88 12.65 -4.96
C ILE A 100 -14.98 11.61 -4.75
N ALA A 101 -15.82 11.78 -3.72
CA ALA A 101 -17.03 11.00 -3.50
C ALA A 101 -16.82 9.47 -3.39
N THR A 102 -15.81 9.00 -2.65
CA THR A 102 -15.62 7.55 -2.43
C THR A 102 -16.83 6.88 -1.77
N GLU A 103 -17.68 7.66 -1.07
CA GLU A 103 -18.95 7.20 -0.52
C GLU A 103 -20.01 6.79 -1.57
N ASP A 104 -19.82 7.15 -2.84
CA ASP A 104 -20.71 6.76 -3.93
C ASP A 104 -20.38 5.38 -4.51
N TYR A 105 -19.33 4.72 -4.00
CA TYR A 105 -18.96 3.36 -4.42
C TYR A 105 -20.12 2.37 -4.27
N GLU A 106 -20.27 1.48 -5.26
CA GLU A 106 -21.22 0.36 -5.22
C GLU A 106 -20.50 -0.98 -5.41
N SER A 107 -20.66 -1.91 -4.47
CA SER A 107 -20.07 -3.27 -4.56
C SER A 107 -20.46 -4.06 -5.82
N SER A 108 -21.62 -3.75 -6.42
CA SER A 108 -22.08 -4.32 -7.70
C SER A 108 -21.29 -3.83 -8.90
N SER A 109 -20.60 -2.69 -8.78
CA SER A 109 -19.78 -2.09 -9.84
C SER A 109 -18.37 -2.66 -9.86
N SER A 110 -17.72 -2.63 -11.02
CA SER A 110 -16.27 -2.88 -11.14
C SER A 110 -15.44 -1.60 -10.99
N LEU A 111 -16.12 -0.45 -10.84
CA LEU A 111 -15.49 0.87 -10.71
C LEU A 111 -15.30 1.23 -9.23
N ILE A 112 -14.24 1.97 -8.93
CA ILE A 112 -13.99 2.57 -7.61
C ILE A 112 -15.01 3.67 -7.33
N ASP A 113 -15.27 4.49 -8.34
CA ASP A 113 -16.37 5.45 -8.30
C ASP A 113 -17.19 5.36 -9.62
N PRO A 114 -18.47 4.96 -9.57
CA PRO A 114 -19.37 4.98 -10.72
C PRO A 114 -20.04 6.35 -10.97
N SER A 115 -19.82 7.35 -10.12
CA SER A 115 -20.39 8.70 -10.22
C SER A 115 -19.99 9.43 -11.50
N SER A 116 -20.84 10.35 -11.95
CA SER A 116 -20.49 11.25 -13.06
C SER A 116 -19.39 12.24 -12.69
N ASP A 117 -19.25 12.55 -11.40
CA ASP A 117 -18.27 13.50 -10.91
C ASP A 117 -16.84 12.95 -11.04
N GLN A 118 -16.71 11.62 -11.17
CA GLN A 118 -15.45 10.94 -11.45
C GLN A 118 -14.79 11.37 -12.76
N GLN A 119 -15.51 12.01 -13.67
CA GLN A 119 -14.90 12.60 -14.87
C GLN A 119 -13.81 13.61 -14.52
N ALA A 120 -13.95 14.38 -13.42
CA ALA A 120 -13.00 15.40 -13.03
C ALA A 120 -11.60 14.85 -12.73
N VAL A 121 -11.50 13.63 -12.20
CA VAL A 121 -10.22 12.96 -11.89
C VAL A 121 -9.77 11.99 -12.99
N MET A 122 -10.57 11.80 -14.03
CA MET A 122 -10.27 10.94 -15.17
C MET A 122 -9.95 11.72 -16.46
N ASP A 123 -10.04 13.05 -16.42
CA ASP A 123 -9.81 13.96 -17.54
C ASP A 123 -8.34 14.00 -18.04
N GLU A 124 -8.09 14.84 -19.03
CA GLU A 124 -6.76 15.05 -19.61
C GLU A 124 -5.74 15.49 -18.53
N GLY A 125 -4.65 14.74 -18.42
CA GLY A 125 -3.56 15.04 -17.48
C GLY A 125 -3.87 14.69 -16.03
N GLN A 126 -5.01 14.04 -15.76
CA GLN A 126 -5.37 13.59 -14.43
C GLN A 126 -4.76 12.23 -14.09
N GLY A 127 -4.79 11.89 -12.79
CA GLY A 127 -4.18 10.68 -12.23
C GLY A 127 -5.17 9.61 -11.75
N GLY A 128 -6.46 9.77 -12.06
CA GLY A 128 -7.54 8.89 -11.60
C GLY A 128 -7.88 9.07 -10.12
N PRO A 129 -8.63 8.12 -9.53
CA PRO A 129 -9.07 8.17 -8.12
C PRO A 129 -7.93 8.43 -7.12
N TYR A 130 -6.73 7.93 -7.42
CA TYR A 130 -5.57 8.05 -6.53
C TYR A 130 -4.70 9.28 -6.83
N GLN A 131 -5.05 10.08 -7.85
CA GLN A 131 -4.29 11.27 -8.27
C GLN A 131 -2.81 10.98 -8.58
N ILE A 132 -2.54 9.87 -9.28
CA ILE A 132 -1.18 9.50 -9.70
C ILE A 132 -0.67 10.48 -10.76
N ASN A 133 0.32 11.29 -10.41
CA ASN A 133 0.95 12.21 -11.33
C ASN A 133 2.09 11.53 -12.13
N ASN A 134 2.22 11.81 -13.43
CA ASN A 134 3.39 11.45 -14.24
C ASN A 134 3.75 9.93 -14.34
N TYR A 135 2.77 9.05 -14.48
CA TYR A 135 2.96 7.58 -14.53
C TYR A 135 3.85 7.04 -15.68
N ALA A 136 4.16 7.81 -16.73
CA ALA A 136 5.04 7.40 -17.83
C ALA A 136 6.34 8.17 -17.97
N VAL A 137 6.60 9.12 -17.07
CA VAL A 137 7.91 9.78 -16.99
C VAL A 137 8.84 8.84 -16.25
N ASP A 138 10.09 8.72 -16.71
CA ASP A 138 11.14 8.08 -15.92
C ASP A 138 11.51 9.02 -14.77
N LEU A 139 11.15 8.64 -13.55
CA LEU A 139 11.28 9.49 -12.36
C LEU A 139 12.75 9.72 -11.94
N VAL A 140 13.70 9.01 -12.54
CA VAL A 140 15.15 9.20 -12.32
C VAL A 140 15.77 10.07 -13.41
N ALA A 141 15.50 9.77 -14.68
CA ALA A 141 16.07 10.49 -15.81
C ALA A 141 15.33 11.79 -16.16
N GLY A 142 14.12 11.99 -15.61
CA GLY A 142 13.26 13.13 -15.93
C GLY A 142 12.87 13.17 -17.41
N SER A 143 12.81 12.01 -18.07
CA SER A 143 12.57 11.89 -19.50
C SER A 143 11.49 10.85 -19.80
N TYR A 144 10.91 10.91 -20.99
CA TYR A 144 9.95 9.91 -21.46
C TYR A 144 10.60 8.73 -22.21
N ALA A 145 11.93 8.69 -22.25
CA ALA A 145 12.63 7.53 -22.76
C ALA A 145 12.59 6.41 -21.71
N PRO A 146 12.18 5.17 -22.06
CA PRO A 146 12.15 4.08 -21.09
C PRO A 146 13.55 3.80 -20.52
N ALA A 147 13.77 4.18 -19.27
CA ALA A 147 15.02 3.89 -18.53
C ALA A 147 14.78 3.05 -17.26
N GLY A 148 13.57 2.52 -17.10
CA GLY A 148 13.25 1.49 -16.10
C GLY A 148 12.59 2.02 -14.83
N HIS A 149 12.37 3.33 -14.70
CA HIS A 149 11.85 3.96 -13.48
C HIS A 149 10.53 4.72 -13.72
N SER A 150 9.68 4.20 -14.61
CA SER A 150 8.29 4.63 -14.79
C SER A 150 7.33 3.51 -14.44
N LEU A 151 6.07 3.85 -14.12
CA LEU A 151 5.04 2.85 -13.84
C LEU A 151 4.84 1.89 -15.02
N ILE A 152 4.91 2.39 -16.26
CA ILE A 152 4.81 1.60 -17.50
C ILE A 152 5.99 0.63 -17.73
N ASN A 153 7.06 0.71 -16.93
CA ASN A 153 8.20 -0.21 -17.03
C ASN A 153 7.97 -1.51 -16.24
N TYR A 154 7.13 -1.51 -15.22
CA TYR A 154 6.87 -2.71 -14.43
C TYR A 154 6.08 -3.72 -15.25
N ILE A 155 6.65 -4.92 -15.43
CA ILE A 155 6.06 -5.99 -16.23
C ILE A 155 4.66 -6.34 -15.69
N ALA A 156 4.51 -6.31 -14.37
CA ALA A 156 3.27 -6.62 -13.66
C ALA A 156 2.07 -5.78 -14.10
N VAL A 157 2.26 -4.48 -14.33
CA VAL A 157 1.15 -3.55 -14.60
C VAL A 157 1.09 -3.12 -16.05
N GLN A 158 2.20 -3.19 -16.80
CA GLN A 158 2.32 -2.65 -18.16
C GLN A 158 1.20 -3.10 -19.10
N LYS A 159 0.73 -4.35 -18.99
CA LYS A 159 -0.27 -4.90 -19.94
C LYS A 159 -1.66 -4.27 -19.78
N ASN A 160 -2.03 -3.84 -18.58
CA ASN A 160 -3.39 -3.36 -18.28
C ASN A 160 -3.45 -1.85 -17.98
N ILE A 161 -2.31 -1.16 -17.97
CA ILE A 161 -2.24 0.26 -17.60
C ILE A 161 -2.90 1.18 -18.64
N GLY A 162 -3.16 0.70 -19.85
CA GLY A 162 -3.80 1.49 -20.91
C GLY A 162 -2.85 2.44 -21.65
N TYR A 163 -1.54 2.33 -21.38
CA TYR A 163 -0.48 3.15 -21.93
C TYR A 163 0.67 2.30 -22.46
N THR A 164 1.48 2.86 -23.36
CA THR A 164 2.62 2.15 -23.96
C THR A 164 3.90 2.98 -23.86
N MET A 165 5.05 2.32 -23.92
CA MET A 165 6.33 3.03 -23.97
C MET A 165 6.47 3.92 -25.21
N ALA A 166 5.86 3.54 -26.33
CA ALA A 166 5.94 4.30 -27.58
C ALA A 166 5.22 5.65 -27.52
N ASN A 167 4.18 5.78 -26.69
CA ASN A 167 3.41 7.02 -26.55
C ASN A 167 3.68 7.77 -25.24
N ALA A 168 4.62 7.31 -24.41
CA ALA A 168 4.99 7.89 -23.11
C ALA A 168 5.12 9.42 -23.14
N ALA A 169 5.82 9.96 -24.14
CA ALA A 169 6.05 11.40 -24.31
C ALA A 169 4.80 12.26 -24.58
N THR A 170 3.64 11.64 -24.78
CA THR A 170 2.38 12.35 -25.09
C THR A 170 1.27 12.06 -24.08
N GLN A 171 1.55 11.30 -23.02
CA GLN A 171 0.51 10.84 -22.09
C GLN A 171 -0.02 11.92 -21.16
N TYR A 172 0.80 12.92 -20.82
CA TYR A 172 0.37 14.08 -20.02
C TYR A 172 -0.78 14.87 -20.67
N SER A 173 -1.02 14.69 -21.97
CA SER A 173 -2.11 15.29 -22.73
C SER A 173 -3.16 14.25 -23.16
N LYS A 174 -3.30 13.16 -22.41
CA LYS A 174 -4.32 12.12 -22.63
C LYS A 174 -5.23 12.03 -21.42
N VAL A 175 -6.47 11.63 -21.70
CA VAL A 175 -7.41 11.21 -20.66
C VAL A 175 -6.85 10.01 -19.92
N THR A 176 -7.16 9.93 -18.63
CA THR A 176 -6.78 8.81 -17.78
C THR A 176 -7.44 7.52 -18.29
N PRO A 177 -6.74 6.38 -18.36
CA PRO A 177 -7.32 5.15 -18.87
C PRO A 177 -8.36 4.62 -17.90
N PRO A 178 -9.47 4.03 -18.40
CA PRO A 178 -10.52 3.48 -17.54
C PRO A 178 -10.03 2.45 -16.51
N SER A 179 -8.89 1.79 -16.76
CA SER A 179 -8.30 0.83 -15.83
C SER A 179 -7.89 1.44 -14.49
N PHE A 180 -7.58 2.75 -14.43
CA PHE A 180 -7.27 3.45 -13.18
C PHE A 180 -8.49 3.52 -12.23
N ASN A 181 -9.71 3.48 -12.77
CA ASN A 181 -10.94 3.45 -11.98
C ASN A 181 -11.45 2.02 -11.71
N ASN A 182 -10.73 0.96 -12.12
CA ASN A 182 -11.16 -0.40 -11.86
C ASN A 182 -10.80 -0.82 -10.41
N LYS A 183 -11.75 -1.34 -9.63
CA LYS A 183 -11.53 -1.66 -8.22
C LYS A 183 -10.50 -2.76 -7.94
N TYR A 184 -10.16 -3.59 -8.93
CA TYR A 184 -9.17 -4.67 -8.76
C TYR A 184 -7.79 -4.32 -9.32
N TYR A 185 -7.71 -3.40 -10.29
CA TYR A 185 -6.45 -2.98 -10.91
C TYR A 185 -5.98 -1.60 -10.46
N GLY A 186 -6.91 -0.64 -10.34
CA GLY A 186 -6.67 0.72 -9.90
C GLY A 186 -5.81 0.81 -8.64
N PRO A 187 -6.10 0.06 -7.55
CA PRO A 187 -5.29 0.08 -6.33
C PRO A 187 -3.85 -0.41 -6.52
N MET A 188 -3.56 -1.26 -7.52
CA MET A 188 -2.19 -1.72 -7.78
C MET A 188 -1.31 -0.61 -8.37
N LEU A 189 -1.88 0.34 -9.11
CA LEU A 189 -1.14 1.44 -9.71
C LEU A 189 -0.41 2.33 -8.67
N PRO A 190 -1.08 2.87 -7.62
CA PRO A 190 -0.39 3.65 -6.60
C PRO A 190 0.59 2.79 -5.78
N ALA A 191 0.34 1.48 -5.60
CA ALA A 191 1.29 0.60 -4.91
C ALA A 191 2.66 0.53 -5.62
N PHE A 192 2.65 0.36 -6.94
CA PHE A 192 3.86 0.40 -7.75
C PHE A 192 4.43 1.82 -7.87
N PHE A 193 3.58 2.85 -7.87
CA PHE A 193 4.02 4.23 -7.96
C PHE A 193 4.77 4.67 -6.69
N HIS A 194 4.24 4.40 -5.49
CA HIS A 194 4.95 4.66 -4.24
C HIS A 194 6.27 3.88 -4.14
N TYR A 195 6.30 2.63 -4.60
CA TYR A 195 7.54 1.88 -4.69
C TYR A 195 8.55 2.58 -5.64
N ASN A 196 8.06 3.06 -6.79
CA ASN A 196 8.88 3.80 -7.74
C ASN A 196 9.40 5.13 -7.17
N ASP A 197 8.64 5.81 -6.31
CA ASP A 197 9.11 7.00 -5.58
C ASP A 197 10.30 6.67 -4.69
N MET A 198 10.23 5.57 -3.92
CA MET A 198 11.35 5.12 -3.08
C MET A 198 12.60 4.83 -3.92
N VAL A 199 12.43 4.11 -5.04
CA VAL A 199 13.53 3.82 -5.98
C VAL A 199 14.11 5.12 -6.55
N ALA A 200 13.26 6.06 -6.97
CA ALA A 200 13.68 7.32 -7.57
C ALA A 200 14.42 8.22 -6.58
N LEU A 201 13.97 8.30 -5.33
CA LEU A 201 14.66 9.02 -4.26
C LEU A 201 16.08 8.48 -4.04
N ASN A 202 16.23 7.16 -3.94
CA ASN A 202 17.53 6.53 -3.71
C ASN A 202 18.48 6.70 -4.90
N VAL A 203 17.98 6.52 -6.12
CA VAL A 203 18.81 6.56 -7.33
C VAL A 203 19.20 7.99 -7.69
N THR A 204 18.25 8.93 -7.64
CA THR A 204 18.50 10.36 -7.92
C THR A 204 19.36 10.98 -6.82
N GLY A 205 19.13 10.59 -5.56
CA GLY A 205 19.88 11.07 -4.39
C GLY A 205 21.39 10.86 -4.51
N LYS A 206 21.80 9.71 -5.06
CA LYS A 206 23.21 9.36 -5.30
C LYS A 206 23.91 10.23 -6.36
N GLY A 207 23.28 11.31 -6.80
CA GLY A 207 23.83 12.26 -7.75
C GLY A 207 23.93 11.68 -9.16
N GLN A 208 23.04 10.76 -9.53
CA GLN A 208 22.91 10.36 -10.92
C GLN A 208 22.66 11.64 -11.76
N TYR A 209 23.49 11.85 -12.79
CA TYR A 209 23.56 13.07 -13.60
C TYR A 209 24.16 14.33 -12.93
N GLY A 210 24.77 14.21 -11.74
CA GLY A 210 25.59 15.25 -11.11
C GLY A 210 24.84 16.26 -10.22
N TRP A 211 23.61 15.96 -9.81
CA TRP A 211 22.79 16.85 -8.99
C TRP A 211 23.02 16.64 -7.49
N THR A 212 23.04 17.74 -6.71
CA THR A 212 22.90 17.68 -5.25
C THR A 212 21.42 17.75 -4.91
N THR A 213 20.89 16.71 -4.30
CA THR A 213 19.49 16.64 -3.89
C THR A 213 19.34 17.13 -2.45
N PRO A 214 18.19 17.72 -2.08
CA PRO A 214 18.00 18.29 -0.75
C PRO A 214 17.80 17.27 0.37
N TRP A 215 17.55 16.00 0.04
CA TRP A 215 17.31 14.92 1.01
C TRP A 215 18.54 14.07 1.32
N GLU A 216 19.65 14.27 0.62
CA GLU A 216 20.90 13.52 0.84
C GLU A 216 21.95 14.35 1.56
N PRO A 217 22.78 13.72 2.43
CA PRO A 217 22.90 12.27 2.67
C PRO A 217 21.87 11.68 3.65
N GLU A 218 21.01 12.51 4.25
CA GLU A 218 20.17 12.12 5.39
C GLU A 218 19.15 11.03 5.05
N TYR A 219 18.71 10.90 3.79
CA TYR A 219 17.81 9.84 3.37
C TYR A 219 18.49 8.48 3.38
N ASP A 220 19.70 8.33 2.81
CA ASP A 220 20.47 7.10 2.88
C ASP A 220 20.78 6.72 4.35
N GLU A 221 21.07 7.71 5.20
CA GLU A 221 21.26 7.52 6.65
C GLU A 221 19.97 7.05 7.35
N ALA A 222 18.82 7.63 6.98
CA ALA A 222 17.52 7.23 7.50
C ALA A 222 17.18 5.78 7.11
N LEU A 223 17.37 5.41 5.84
CA LEU A 223 17.15 4.05 5.37
C LEU A 223 18.05 3.04 6.09
N ALA A 224 19.32 3.39 6.32
CA ALA A 224 20.24 2.56 7.09
C ALA A 224 19.78 2.41 8.56
N ASN A 225 19.33 3.48 9.20
CA ASN A 225 18.81 3.45 10.55
C ASN A 225 17.53 2.59 10.65
N PHE A 226 16.64 2.70 9.67
CA PHE A 226 15.36 1.97 9.60
C PHE A 226 15.52 0.45 9.46
N VAL A 227 16.68 -0.07 9.05
CA VAL A 227 16.96 -1.53 9.11
C VAL A 227 16.93 -2.05 10.55
N THR A 228 17.25 -1.21 11.53
CA THR A 228 17.33 -1.58 12.96
C THR A 228 16.25 -0.94 13.83
N LEU A 229 15.44 -0.05 13.26
CA LEU A 229 14.38 0.69 13.97
C LEU A 229 13.00 0.15 13.56
N PRO A 230 12.39 -0.76 14.36
CA PRO A 230 11.07 -1.29 14.05
C PRO A 230 10.01 -0.18 14.01
N ASN A 231 8.99 -0.35 13.18
CA ASN A 231 7.90 0.62 13.02
C ASN A 231 8.37 2.03 12.64
N SER A 232 9.46 2.14 11.87
CA SER A 232 9.93 3.42 11.35
C SER A 232 8.83 4.15 10.57
N PHE A 233 8.97 5.47 10.47
CA PHE A 233 8.04 6.36 9.75
C PHE A 233 8.40 6.49 8.26
N LEU A 234 8.90 5.41 7.64
CA LEU A 234 9.16 5.38 6.20
C LEU A 234 7.92 5.76 5.39
N ASP A 235 6.74 5.32 5.84
CA ASP A 235 5.46 5.68 5.23
C ASP A 235 5.23 7.19 5.20
N VAL A 236 5.65 7.95 6.22
CA VAL A 236 5.53 9.42 6.24
C VAL A 236 6.44 10.05 5.19
N ILE A 237 7.68 9.57 5.04
CA ILE A 237 8.60 10.05 3.99
C ILE A 237 8.01 9.77 2.60
N LEU A 238 7.48 8.57 2.37
CA LEU A 238 6.96 8.16 1.07
C LEU A 238 5.61 8.81 0.74
N ASN A 239 4.76 9.11 1.74
CA ASN A 239 3.56 9.93 1.54
C ASN A 239 3.92 11.38 1.24
N ALA A 240 4.93 11.95 1.88
CA ALA A 240 5.42 13.29 1.56
C ALA A 240 5.97 13.35 0.13
N ALA A 241 6.72 12.33 -0.29
CA ALA A 241 7.22 12.19 -1.65
C ALA A 241 6.10 12.12 -2.69
N TYR A 242 5.07 11.30 -2.43
CA TYR A 242 3.93 11.14 -3.32
C TYR A 242 3.14 12.44 -3.50
N ASN A 243 2.81 13.11 -2.39
CA ASN A 243 1.89 14.24 -2.41
C ASN A 243 2.60 15.58 -2.74
N GLN A 244 3.73 15.87 -2.10
CA GLN A 244 4.44 17.14 -2.28
C GLN A 244 5.51 17.07 -3.39
N GLY A 245 5.99 15.88 -3.72
CA GLY A 245 7.16 15.68 -4.58
C GLY A 245 8.49 15.76 -3.81
N TYR A 246 9.53 15.14 -4.36
CA TYR A 246 10.83 14.94 -3.69
C TYR A 246 11.57 16.23 -3.35
N TYR A 247 11.38 17.27 -4.18
CA TYR A 247 12.00 18.59 -4.00
C TYR A 247 11.19 19.52 -3.09
N GLY A 248 10.05 19.04 -2.58
CA GLY A 248 9.36 19.68 -1.47
C GLY A 248 10.21 19.71 -0.20
N THR A 249 9.77 20.47 0.80
CA THR A 249 10.52 20.62 2.06
C THR A 249 10.38 19.44 3.01
N LEU A 250 9.32 18.63 2.85
CA LEU A 250 8.98 17.57 3.80
C LEU A 250 9.89 16.34 3.68
N VAL A 251 10.26 15.91 2.46
CA VAL A 251 11.17 14.77 2.28
C VAL A 251 12.54 15.05 2.92
N PRO A 252 13.21 16.19 2.68
CA PRO A 252 14.43 16.57 3.41
C PRO A 252 14.26 16.62 4.94
N GLN A 253 13.15 17.17 5.42
CA GLN A 253 12.87 17.27 6.84
C GLN A 253 12.80 15.89 7.50
N TYR A 254 11.94 15.01 6.99
CA TYR A 254 11.76 13.68 7.57
C TYR A 254 12.98 12.77 7.34
N SER A 255 13.75 12.99 6.27
CA SER A 255 15.04 12.30 6.07
C SER A 255 16.02 12.69 7.17
N THR A 256 16.13 13.99 7.49
CA THR A 256 16.97 14.49 8.59
C THR A 256 16.55 13.92 9.94
N GLU A 257 15.25 13.87 10.21
CA GLU A 257 14.72 13.25 11.43
C GLU A 257 15.02 11.74 11.48
N GLY A 258 14.92 11.06 10.32
CA GLY A 258 15.16 9.63 10.13
C GLY A 258 16.61 9.21 10.37
N ALA A 259 17.57 10.02 9.91
CA ALA A 259 19.00 9.73 9.96
C ALA A 259 19.52 9.36 11.36
N THR A 260 18.93 9.96 12.41
CA THR A 260 19.28 9.68 13.81
C THR A 260 18.08 9.26 14.66
N ALA A 261 16.99 8.83 14.00
CA ALA A 261 15.74 8.50 14.67
C ALA A 261 15.92 7.42 15.75
N THR A 262 15.24 7.61 16.87
CA THR A 262 15.03 6.61 17.90
C THR A 262 13.53 6.27 17.97
N GLU A 263 13.15 5.34 18.84
CA GLU A 263 11.73 5.06 19.13
C GLU A 263 10.97 6.33 19.57
N SER A 264 11.62 7.27 20.28
CA SER A 264 10.98 8.53 20.66
C SER A 264 10.79 9.47 19.47
N THR A 265 11.71 9.45 18.50
CA THR A 265 11.53 10.20 17.24
C THR A 265 10.33 9.64 16.48
N VAL A 266 10.24 8.32 16.35
CA VAL A 266 9.09 7.66 15.70
C VAL A 266 7.78 8.06 16.37
N ALA A 267 7.70 7.99 17.70
CA ALA A 267 6.50 8.38 18.43
C ALA A 267 6.14 9.87 18.25
N SER A 268 7.15 10.75 18.17
CA SER A 268 6.94 12.17 17.92
C SER A 268 6.47 12.44 16.50
N VAL A 269 7.09 11.82 15.50
CA VAL A 269 6.73 11.95 14.09
C VAL A 269 5.31 11.46 13.86
N ASN A 270 4.94 10.29 14.38
CA ASN A 270 3.61 9.72 14.20
C ASN A 270 2.53 10.36 15.09
N SER A 271 2.88 11.34 15.93
CA SER A 271 1.88 12.01 16.77
C SER A 271 1.08 13.02 15.97
N TYR A 272 -0.25 12.99 16.05
CA TYR A 272 -1.13 14.02 15.50
C TYR A 272 -0.81 15.45 16.01
N SER A 273 -0.15 15.58 17.15
CA SER A 273 0.30 16.88 17.67
C SER A 273 1.33 17.57 16.77
N SER A 274 2.04 16.83 15.93
CA SER A 274 3.04 17.35 14.99
C SER A 274 2.42 18.24 13.89
N VAL A 275 1.13 18.03 13.58
CA VAL A 275 0.45 18.71 12.48
C VAL A 275 -0.88 19.35 12.88
N TRP A 276 -1.31 19.23 14.13
CA TRP A 276 -2.61 19.75 14.56
C TRP A 276 -2.76 21.26 14.31
N GLY A 277 -3.78 21.64 13.54
CA GLY A 277 -4.04 23.03 13.14
C GLY A 277 -3.02 23.60 12.13
N ASN A 278 -2.18 22.76 11.53
CA ASN A 278 -1.25 23.18 10.48
C ASN A 278 -2.02 23.50 9.20
N SER A 279 -1.81 24.70 8.66
CA SER A 279 -2.47 25.17 7.42
C SER A 279 -1.81 24.64 6.15
N ASN A 280 -0.63 24.02 6.24
CA ASN A 280 0.00 23.36 5.10
C ASN A 280 -0.63 21.97 4.90
N THR A 281 -1.48 21.83 3.89
CA THR A 281 -2.17 20.57 3.57
C THR A 281 -1.19 19.44 3.28
N TYR A 282 -0.06 19.71 2.62
CA TYR A 282 0.97 18.70 2.36
C TYR A 282 1.56 18.10 3.63
N ALA A 283 1.68 18.90 4.70
CA ALA A 283 2.13 18.39 6.00
C ALA A 283 1.04 17.54 6.67
N GLN A 284 -0.24 17.80 6.39
CA GLN A 284 -1.37 17.04 6.95
C GLN A 284 -1.56 15.67 6.28
N TYR A 285 -1.27 15.53 4.99
CA TYR A 285 -1.60 14.33 4.21
C TYR A 285 -1.13 13.00 4.82
N PRO A 286 0.14 12.83 5.26
CA PRO A 286 0.55 11.58 5.92
C PRO A 286 -0.28 11.24 7.17
N TYR A 287 -0.79 12.27 7.85
CA TYR A 287 -1.55 12.12 9.08
C TYR A 287 -3.05 11.99 8.84
N GLN A 288 -3.58 12.51 7.74
CA GLN A 288 -4.91 12.13 7.25
C GLN A 288 -4.91 10.63 6.93
N VAL A 289 -3.85 10.14 6.28
CA VAL A 289 -3.64 8.70 6.03
C VAL A 289 -3.64 7.91 7.33
N HIS A 290 -2.86 8.32 8.34
CA HIS A 290 -2.88 7.68 9.67
C HIS A 290 -4.28 7.74 10.30
N TYR A 291 -4.97 8.87 10.20
CA TYR A 291 -6.31 9.07 10.78
C TYR A 291 -7.34 8.12 10.19
N TYR A 292 -7.35 7.92 8.87
CA TYR A 292 -8.26 6.99 8.22
C TYR A 292 -7.97 5.55 8.61
N LEU A 293 -6.70 5.18 8.69
CA LEU A 293 -6.28 3.83 9.10
C LEU A 293 -6.54 3.56 10.57
N ASP A 294 -6.28 4.53 11.44
CA ASP A 294 -6.57 4.41 12.87
C ASP A 294 -8.08 4.23 13.11
N GLN A 295 -8.93 4.91 12.32
CA GLN A 295 -10.38 4.63 12.33
C GLN A 295 -10.69 3.18 11.90
N MET A 296 -10.06 2.68 10.84
CA MET A 296 -10.25 1.30 10.37
C MET A 296 -9.73 0.25 11.35
N TYR A 297 -8.75 0.61 12.17
CA TYR A 297 -8.02 -0.31 13.05
C TYR A 297 -8.44 -0.23 14.52
N ASP A 298 -9.53 0.48 14.83
CA ASP A 298 -9.99 0.76 16.19
C ASP A 298 -8.88 1.34 17.09
N ASN A 299 -8.01 2.16 16.49
CA ASN A 299 -7.02 2.93 17.22
C ASN A 299 -7.64 4.27 17.69
N PRO A 300 -7.14 4.86 18.79
CA PRO A 300 -7.61 6.17 19.22
C PRO A 300 -7.30 7.25 18.19
N VAL A 301 -8.31 8.01 17.77
CA VAL A 301 -8.17 9.16 16.86
C VAL A 301 -8.54 10.46 17.57
N PRO A 302 -7.85 11.58 17.27
CA PRO A 302 -8.14 12.86 17.89
C PRO A 302 -9.50 13.41 17.42
N THR A 303 -10.11 14.24 18.27
CA THR A 303 -11.41 14.86 17.99
C THR A 303 -11.33 16.38 18.01
N THR A 304 -11.17 16.96 19.20
CA THR A 304 -11.14 18.42 19.43
C THR A 304 -9.76 18.95 19.79
N SER A 305 -8.84 18.05 20.17
CA SER A 305 -7.43 18.34 20.40
C SER A 305 -6.60 17.07 20.14
N PRO A 306 -5.27 17.17 19.97
CA PRO A 306 -4.40 16.00 19.82
C PRO A 306 -4.47 15.03 21.00
N SER A 307 -4.80 15.53 22.19
CA SER A 307 -4.91 14.74 23.42
C SER A 307 -6.32 14.24 23.72
N THR A 308 -7.33 14.75 23.02
CA THR A 308 -8.73 14.35 23.21
C THR A 308 -9.10 13.34 22.14
N VAL A 309 -8.98 12.06 22.49
CA VAL A 309 -9.19 10.95 21.54
C VAL A 309 -10.50 10.21 21.78
N VAL A 310 -11.03 9.63 20.71
CA VAL A 310 -12.07 8.60 20.74
C VAL A 310 -11.51 7.35 20.06
N THR A 311 -11.89 6.17 20.55
CA THR A 311 -11.65 4.92 19.82
C THR A 311 -12.93 4.57 19.07
N PRO A 312 -12.92 4.59 17.73
CA PRO A 312 -14.04 4.08 16.93
C PRO A 312 -14.31 2.61 17.28
N THR A 313 -15.53 2.17 16.98
CA THR A 313 -15.92 0.75 17.12
C THR A 313 -16.27 0.21 15.74
N ASN A 314 -15.30 0.31 14.83
CA ASN A 314 -15.39 -0.18 13.48
C ASN A 314 -14.98 -1.65 13.47
N HIS A 315 -15.76 -2.50 12.82
CA HIS A 315 -15.41 -3.90 12.63
C HIS A 315 -15.47 -4.18 11.14
N ILE A 316 -14.32 -4.45 10.52
CA ILE A 316 -14.23 -4.67 9.07
C ILE A 316 -13.92 -6.15 8.87
N ILE A 317 -14.97 -6.93 8.59
CA ILE A 317 -14.88 -8.39 8.61
C ILE A 317 -14.48 -8.93 7.24
N PHE A 318 -13.32 -9.57 7.21
CA PHE A 318 -12.80 -10.27 6.04
C PHE A 318 -13.15 -11.76 6.15
N SER A 319 -14.21 -12.18 5.45
CA SER A 319 -14.40 -13.59 5.12
C SER A 319 -13.25 -14.06 4.24
N VAL A 320 -12.54 -15.11 4.66
CA VAL A 320 -11.37 -15.62 3.92
C VAL A 320 -11.74 -16.08 2.51
N GLY A 321 -12.92 -16.66 2.31
CA GLY A 321 -13.40 -17.04 0.99
C GLY A 321 -13.66 -15.83 0.08
N THR A 322 -14.13 -14.70 0.63
CA THR A 322 -14.29 -13.45 -0.13
C THR A 322 -12.93 -12.85 -0.44
N LEU A 323 -12.01 -12.85 0.53
CA LEU A 323 -10.65 -12.36 0.33
C LEU A 323 -9.90 -13.15 -0.75
N GLU A 324 -10.04 -14.48 -0.81
CA GLU A 324 -9.50 -15.31 -1.89
C GLU A 324 -10.05 -14.89 -3.25
N GLY A 325 -11.36 -14.63 -3.35
CA GLY A 325 -12.00 -14.15 -4.57
C GLY A 325 -11.43 -12.81 -5.02
N VAL A 326 -11.37 -11.82 -4.12
CA VAL A 326 -10.81 -10.49 -4.42
C VAL A 326 -9.33 -10.59 -4.78
N PHE A 327 -8.54 -11.41 -4.07
CA PHE A 327 -7.14 -11.67 -4.43
C PHE A 327 -7.03 -12.24 -5.85
N SER A 328 -7.85 -13.23 -6.19
CA SER A 328 -7.89 -13.79 -7.54
C SER A 328 -8.23 -12.73 -8.58
N ASP A 329 -9.23 -11.89 -8.35
CA ASP A 329 -9.65 -10.85 -9.29
C ASP A 329 -8.56 -9.80 -9.49
N VAL A 330 -7.91 -9.37 -8.41
CA VAL A 330 -6.75 -8.45 -8.45
C VAL A 330 -5.61 -9.05 -9.29
N PHE A 331 -5.14 -10.26 -8.98
CA PHE A 331 -3.97 -10.81 -9.66
C PHE A 331 -4.23 -11.18 -11.12
N GLN A 332 -5.47 -11.47 -11.51
CA GLN A 332 -5.83 -11.66 -12.92
C GLN A 332 -5.67 -10.39 -13.78
N THR A 333 -5.58 -9.21 -13.15
CA THR A 333 -5.30 -7.94 -13.85
C THR A 333 -3.81 -7.68 -14.03
N LEU A 334 -2.95 -8.43 -13.34
CA LEU A 334 -1.49 -8.31 -13.41
C LEU A 334 -0.90 -9.32 -14.40
N ALA A 335 0.23 -8.95 -14.99
CA ALA A 335 0.93 -9.77 -15.96
C ALA A 335 2.26 -10.31 -15.43
N HIS A 336 2.75 -11.35 -16.09
CA HIS A 336 4.11 -11.86 -15.91
C HIS A 336 4.72 -12.20 -17.27
N SER A 337 6.04 -12.14 -17.35
CA SER A 337 6.82 -12.58 -18.52
C SER A 337 8.14 -13.16 -18.07
N ASN A 338 8.64 -14.15 -18.81
CA ASN A 338 9.99 -14.68 -18.64
C ASN A 338 11.02 -13.95 -19.52
N GLY A 339 10.67 -12.78 -20.07
CA GLY A 339 11.53 -11.96 -20.94
C GLY A 339 11.73 -12.51 -22.36
N THR A 340 11.18 -13.68 -22.69
CA THR A 340 11.26 -14.29 -24.04
C THR A 340 9.90 -14.48 -24.70
N SER A 341 8.84 -14.52 -23.91
CA SER A 341 7.44 -14.60 -24.34
C SER A 341 6.71 -13.27 -24.08
N ALA A 342 5.68 -13.00 -24.88
CA ALA A 342 4.74 -11.90 -24.61
C ALA A 342 4.17 -12.00 -23.20
N ALA A 343 3.89 -10.86 -22.56
CA ALA A 343 3.36 -10.84 -21.20
C ALA A 343 2.00 -11.55 -21.11
N GLN A 344 1.82 -12.40 -20.10
CA GLN A 344 0.60 -13.18 -19.85
C GLN A 344 -0.05 -12.71 -18.55
N PHE A 345 -1.38 -12.64 -18.52
CA PHE A 345 -2.08 -12.39 -17.26
C PHE A 345 -2.02 -13.64 -16.37
N PHE A 346 -2.01 -13.45 -15.06
CA PHE A 346 -2.24 -14.58 -14.16
C PHE A 346 -3.65 -15.14 -14.37
N THR A 347 -3.78 -16.45 -14.20
CA THR A 347 -5.08 -17.13 -14.20
C THR A 347 -5.65 -17.17 -12.78
N ALA A 348 -6.98 -17.25 -12.67
CA ALA A 348 -7.64 -17.47 -11.38
C ALA A 348 -7.07 -18.69 -10.63
N ALA A 349 -6.79 -19.78 -11.35
CA ALA A 349 -6.23 -21.00 -10.76
C ALA A 349 -4.84 -20.77 -10.14
N GLN A 350 -3.98 -19.97 -10.77
CA GLN A 350 -2.68 -19.61 -10.20
C GLN A 350 -2.85 -18.77 -8.92
N ALA A 351 -3.71 -17.75 -8.96
CA ALA A 351 -3.96 -16.88 -7.82
C ALA A 351 -4.57 -17.65 -6.63
N GLN A 352 -5.60 -18.46 -6.87
CA GLN A 352 -6.24 -19.30 -5.85
C GLN A 352 -5.26 -20.32 -5.27
N THR A 353 -4.42 -20.95 -6.09
CA THR A 353 -3.41 -21.91 -5.60
C THR A 353 -2.40 -21.23 -4.67
N ALA A 354 -1.92 -20.05 -5.07
CA ALA A 354 -0.97 -19.27 -4.27
C ALA A 354 -1.58 -18.83 -2.92
N PHE A 355 -2.83 -18.38 -2.95
CA PHE A 355 -3.58 -17.97 -1.76
C PHE A 355 -3.86 -19.13 -0.81
N ASN A 356 -4.36 -20.27 -1.32
CA ASN A 356 -4.61 -21.47 -0.52
C ASN A 356 -3.32 -22.06 0.09
N SER A 357 -2.20 -21.96 -0.62
CA SER A 357 -0.89 -22.31 -0.06
C SER A 357 -0.53 -21.39 1.10
N ALA A 358 -0.73 -20.07 0.97
CA ALA A 358 -0.49 -19.11 2.04
C ALA A 358 -1.39 -19.35 3.27
N LEU A 359 -2.68 -19.66 3.07
CA LEU A 359 -3.58 -20.06 4.18
C LEU A 359 -3.01 -21.25 4.94
N SER A 360 -2.51 -22.26 4.23
CA SER A 360 -1.91 -23.45 4.83
C SER A 360 -0.62 -23.13 5.59
N GLN A 361 0.21 -22.21 5.07
CA GLN A 361 1.45 -21.75 5.73
C GLN A 361 1.18 -21.05 7.07
N HIS A 362 0.06 -20.32 7.17
CA HIS A 362 -0.33 -19.56 8.36
C HIS A 362 -1.38 -20.26 9.24
N GLY A 363 -1.80 -21.47 8.88
CA GLY A 363 -2.79 -22.24 9.64
C GLY A 363 -4.19 -21.62 9.67
N VAL A 364 -4.57 -20.87 8.63
CA VAL A 364 -5.86 -20.18 8.53
C VAL A 364 -6.87 -21.04 7.76
N SER A 365 -8.07 -21.23 8.33
CA SER A 365 -9.16 -21.93 7.64
C SER A 365 -9.72 -21.08 6.50
N SER A 366 -10.04 -21.70 5.35
CA SER A 366 -10.73 -21.03 4.24
C SER A 366 -12.13 -20.52 4.59
N SER A 367 -12.72 -21.05 5.67
CA SER A 367 -14.01 -20.62 6.20
C SER A 367 -13.89 -19.61 7.36
N ALA A 368 -12.69 -19.12 7.67
CA ALA A 368 -12.50 -18.16 8.75
C ALA A 368 -13.04 -16.77 8.37
N SER A 369 -13.37 -16.01 9.40
CA SER A 369 -13.60 -14.57 9.30
C SER A 369 -12.58 -13.88 10.19
N LEU A 370 -11.85 -12.92 9.63
CA LEU A 370 -10.82 -12.15 10.32
C LEU A 370 -11.27 -10.69 10.38
N ASP A 371 -11.19 -10.07 11.54
CA ASP A 371 -11.53 -8.65 11.69
C ASP A 371 -10.28 -7.78 11.42
N LEU A 372 -10.29 -6.99 10.35
CA LEU A 372 -9.20 -6.07 10.02
C LEU A 372 -8.98 -5.03 11.13
N SER A 373 -10.02 -4.70 11.89
CA SER A 373 -9.92 -3.77 13.02
C SER A 373 -9.11 -4.38 14.18
N ASN A 374 -9.11 -5.71 14.31
CA ASN A 374 -8.33 -6.40 15.32
C ASN A 374 -6.87 -6.59 14.88
N ALA A 375 -5.91 -6.07 15.66
CA ALA A 375 -4.48 -6.11 15.32
C ALA A 375 -3.91 -7.51 14.99
N SER A 376 -4.34 -8.56 15.73
CA SER A 376 -3.84 -9.93 15.49
C SER A 376 -4.42 -10.52 14.19
N ASN A 377 -5.70 -10.29 13.94
CA ASN A 377 -6.36 -10.70 12.70
C ASN A 377 -5.81 -9.93 11.50
N ARG A 378 -5.60 -8.61 11.62
CA ARG A 378 -4.95 -7.79 10.62
C ARG A 378 -3.55 -8.28 10.26
N ALA A 379 -2.71 -8.57 11.27
CA ALA A 379 -1.39 -9.15 11.03
C ALA A 379 -1.47 -10.50 10.29
N THR A 380 -2.49 -11.32 10.59
CA THR A 380 -2.75 -12.58 9.88
C THR A 380 -3.19 -12.35 8.44
N ILE A 381 -4.09 -11.40 8.19
CA ILE A 381 -4.53 -11.00 6.83
C ILE A 381 -3.32 -10.58 6.01
N PHE A 382 -2.49 -9.68 6.55
CA PHE A 382 -1.28 -9.20 5.88
C PHE A 382 -0.29 -10.33 5.57
N ALA A 383 -0.05 -11.23 6.53
CA ALA A 383 0.87 -12.35 6.34
C ALA A 383 0.40 -13.34 5.26
N VAL A 384 -0.91 -13.63 5.21
CA VAL A 384 -1.50 -14.48 4.17
C VAL A 384 -1.36 -13.84 2.79
N ILE A 385 -1.70 -12.55 2.65
CA ILE A 385 -1.60 -11.86 1.35
C ILE A 385 -0.13 -11.80 0.91
N ASP A 386 0.80 -11.43 1.79
CA ASP A 386 2.23 -11.31 1.49
C ASP A 386 2.84 -12.66 1.05
N SER A 387 2.47 -13.74 1.75
CA SER A 387 2.91 -15.10 1.36
C SER A 387 2.28 -15.55 0.03
N ALA A 388 1.03 -15.16 -0.25
CA ALA A 388 0.38 -15.47 -1.52
C ALA A 388 1.07 -14.74 -2.69
N ILE A 389 1.51 -13.49 -2.48
CA ILE A 389 2.33 -12.73 -3.43
C ILE A 389 3.64 -13.47 -3.72
N GLY A 390 4.40 -13.81 -2.67
CA GLY A 390 5.66 -14.55 -2.84
C GLY A 390 5.49 -15.93 -3.49
N ASN A 391 4.37 -16.61 -3.23
CA ASN A 391 4.02 -17.87 -3.89
C ASN A 391 3.76 -17.68 -5.40
N LEU A 392 3.12 -16.59 -5.81
CA LEU A 392 2.91 -16.26 -7.23
C LEU A 392 4.25 -16.02 -7.93
N GLU A 393 5.13 -15.21 -7.34
CA GLU A 393 6.46 -14.95 -7.89
C GLU A 393 7.27 -16.23 -8.07
N SER A 394 7.24 -17.09 -7.05
CA SER A 394 7.92 -18.40 -7.09
C SER A 394 7.36 -19.30 -8.18
N THR A 395 6.04 -19.24 -8.42
CA THR A 395 5.36 -20.05 -9.44
C THR A 395 5.73 -19.62 -10.86
N VAL A 396 5.84 -18.31 -11.11
CA VAL A 396 6.12 -17.78 -12.45
C VAL A 396 7.59 -17.46 -12.70
N GLY A 397 8.43 -17.51 -11.65
CA GLY A 397 9.86 -17.22 -11.73
C GLY A 397 10.17 -15.74 -12.02
N MET A 398 9.30 -14.83 -11.58
CA MET A 398 9.42 -13.39 -11.81
C MET A 398 9.06 -12.65 -10.52
N LYS A 399 9.88 -11.68 -10.14
CA LYS A 399 9.57 -10.73 -9.07
C LYS A 399 8.63 -9.64 -9.56
N PHE A 400 7.72 -9.17 -8.72
CA PHE A 400 6.77 -8.13 -9.13
C PHE A 400 7.47 -6.80 -9.41
N ASN A 401 8.61 -6.51 -8.77
CA ASN A 401 9.45 -5.35 -9.07
C ASN A 401 10.25 -5.45 -10.39
N ALA A 402 10.08 -6.53 -11.17
CA ALA A 402 10.76 -6.68 -12.45
C ALA A 402 10.31 -5.61 -13.46
N THR A 403 11.29 -4.93 -14.05
CA THR A 403 11.07 -3.90 -15.07
C THR A 403 11.60 -4.32 -16.43
N THR A 404 11.07 -3.69 -17.47
CA THR A 404 11.51 -3.80 -18.86
C THR A 404 11.68 -2.40 -19.45
N THR A 405 12.48 -2.25 -20.49
CA THR A 405 12.58 -1.03 -21.33
C THR A 405 11.91 -1.20 -22.69
N SER A 406 11.22 -2.33 -22.88
CA SER A 406 10.46 -2.66 -24.09
C SER A 406 8.99 -2.91 -23.77
N GLN A 407 8.12 -2.67 -24.75
CA GLN A 407 6.72 -3.06 -24.68
C GLN A 407 6.60 -4.59 -24.81
N LEU A 408 5.95 -5.25 -23.85
CA LEU A 408 5.72 -6.71 -23.82
C LEU A 408 4.31 -7.12 -24.24
#